data_AF-S2YPZ6-F1
#
_entry.id   AF-S2YPZ6-F1
#
_cell.length_a   1.000
_cell.length_b   1.000
_cell.length_c   1.000
_cell.angle_alpha   90.00
_cell.angle_beta   90.00
_cell.angle_gamma   90.00
#
_symmetry.space_group_name_H-M   'P 1'
#
loop_
_entity.id
_entity.type
_entity.pdbx_description
1 polymer ?
#
loop_
_entity_poly.entity_id
_entity_poly.type
_entity_poly.pdbx_seq_one_letter_code
_entity_poly.pdbx_strand_id
1 'polypeptide(L)'
;MKNEIRILVADAVSSKTNINFDVKVNRRSENEIRDEKWHPVFTSVREETAKNFEEFKGFAYSFHPEPLQIIIKTDLEKSKWWWNSDEKVKEIEKHVLEIIKLKSEELLIEEIPHEIIISGKENKKLN
;
A
#
# COMPACT_ATOMS: atom_id res chain seq x y z
N MET A 1 21.22 16.83 17.23
CA MET A 1 20.46 15.59 16.93
C MET A 1 21.29 14.39 16.45
N LYS A 2 21.82 14.32 15.20
CA LYS A 2 22.56 13.12 14.73
C LYS A 2 23.83 12.79 15.54
N ASN A 3 24.54 13.83 16.00
CA ASN A 3 25.73 13.64 16.84
C ASN A 3 25.39 13.17 18.24
N GLU A 4 24.28 13.64 18.82
CA GLU A 4 23.91 13.33 20.21
C GLU A 4 23.54 11.86 20.37
N ILE A 5 22.79 11.26 19.43
CA ILE A 5 22.42 9.84 19.50
C ILE A 5 23.66 8.95 19.36
N ARG A 6 24.61 9.30 18.48
CA ARG A 6 25.87 8.57 18.34
C ARG A 6 26.71 8.62 19.62
N ILE A 7 26.78 9.79 20.25
CA ILE A 7 27.52 9.99 21.50
C ILE A 7 26.88 9.17 22.63
N LEU A 8 25.55 9.24 22.78
CA LEU A 8 24.83 8.52 23.84
C LEU A 8 24.96 6.99 23.72
N VAL A 9 24.94 6.45 22.49
CA VAL A 9 25.14 5.01 22.26
C VAL A 9 26.59 4.60 22.49
N ALA A 10 27.56 5.42 22.07
CA ALA A 10 28.98 5.16 22.31
C ALA A 10 29.32 5.15 23.81
N ASP A 11 28.77 6.09 24.58
CA ASP A 11 29.00 6.21 26.03
C ASP A 11 28.40 5.02 26.81
N ALA A 12 27.20 4.57 26.44
CA ALA A 12 26.55 3.43 27.08
C ALA A 12 27.34 2.12 26.88
N VAL A 13 27.90 1.93 25.68
CA VAL A 13 28.64 0.72 25.28
C VAL A 13 30.07 0.70 25.84
N SER A 14 30.76 1.84 25.82
CA SER A 14 32.13 1.95 26.33
C SER A 14 32.25 1.66 27.83
N SER A 15 31.17 1.77 28.59
CA SER A 15 31.19 1.62 30.05
C SER A 15 31.29 0.17 30.54
N LYS A 16 31.07 -0.86 29.69
CA LYS A 16 30.98 -2.25 30.17
C LYS A 16 31.67 -3.36 29.37
N THR A 17 32.10 -3.16 28.13
CA THR A 17 32.77 -4.25 27.39
C THR A 17 33.69 -3.72 26.29
N ASN A 18 34.85 -4.37 26.13
CA ASN A 18 35.87 -4.08 25.13
C ASN A 18 35.46 -4.59 23.73
N ILE A 19 34.24 -4.26 23.30
CA ILE A 19 33.63 -4.76 22.07
C ILE A 19 33.41 -3.56 21.13
N ASN A 20 34.09 -3.58 19.98
CA ASN A 20 33.89 -2.60 18.93
C ASN A 20 32.60 -2.90 18.18
N PHE A 21 31.61 -2.01 18.27
CA PHE A 21 30.38 -2.09 17.47
C PHE A 21 30.47 -1.14 16.28
N ASP A 22 30.37 -1.68 15.07
CA ASP A 22 30.15 -0.90 13.85
C ASP A 22 28.65 -0.64 13.70
N VAL A 23 28.22 0.60 13.97
CA VAL A 23 26.82 1.00 13.85
C VAL A 23 26.60 1.72 12.53
N LYS A 24 26.06 1.00 11.54
CA LYS A 24 25.59 1.57 10.26
C LYS A 24 24.15 2.07 10.41
N VAL A 25 23.97 3.39 10.39
CA VAL A 25 22.65 4.04 10.36
C VAL A 25 22.28 4.33 8.90
N ASN A 26 21.40 3.51 8.32
CA ASN A 26 20.81 3.76 7.01
C ASN A 26 19.51 4.56 7.17
N ARG A 27 19.44 5.74 6.57
CA ARG A 27 18.22 6.56 6.58
C ARG A 27 17.27 6.02 5.50
N ARG A 28 16.13 5.45 5.92
CA ARG A 28 15.01 5.15 5.02
C ARG A 28 14.31 6.46 4.64
N SER A 29 13.84 6.54 3.40
CA SER A 29 12.97 7.61 2.93
C SER A 29 11.56 7.46 3.51
N GLU A 30 10.80 8.55 3.57
CA GLU A 30 9.41 8.52 4.05
C GLU A 30 8.52 7.61 3.21
N ASN A 31 8.79 7.52 1.90
CA ASN A 31 8.07 6.63 0.98
C ASN A 31 8.35 5.16 1.27
N GLU A 32 9.59 4.77 1.58
CA GLU A 32 9.91 3.38 1.99
C GLU A 32 9.19 3.01 3.29
N ILE A 33 9.09 3.95 4.24
CA ILE A 33 8.35 3.71 5.50
C ILE A 33 6.86 3.57 5.23
N ARG A 34 6.28 4.42 4.36
CA ARG A 34 4.87 4.33 3.95
C ARG A 34 4.57 3.01 3.24
N ASP A 35 5.48 2.59 2.36
CA ASP A 35 5.39 1.33 1.62
C ASP A 35 5.36 0.13 2.55
N GLU A 36 6.33 0.03 3.48
CA GLU A 36 6.38 -1.04 4.48
C GLU A 36 5.13 -1.07 5.35
N LYS A 37 4.63 0.09 5.78
CA LYS A 37 3.42 0.20 6.61
C LYS A 37 2.17 -0.26 5.88
N TRP A 38 2.00 0.13 4.61
CA TRP A 38 0.80 -0.20 3.83
C TRP A 38 0.86 -1.57 3.16
N HIS A 39 2.03 -2.21 3.11
CA HIS A 39 2.22 -3.52 2.49
C HIS A 39 1.20 -4.60 2.94
N PRO A 40 0.83 -4.72 4.23
CA PRO A 40 -0.18 -5.69 4.67
C PRO A 40 -1.58 -5.37 4.13
N VAL A 41 -1.93 -4.08 4.01
CA VAL A 41 -3.19 -3.62 3.42
C VAL A 41 -3.22 -3.99 1.93
N PHE A 42 -2.14 -3.67 1.19
CA PHE A 42 -2.01 -4.01 -0.23
C PHE A 42 -2.08 -5.50 -0.50
N THR A 43 -1.45 -6.31 0.36
CA THR A 43 -1.50 -7.77 0.27
C THR A 43 -2.93 -8.27 0.42
N SER A 44 -3.65 -7.75 1.43
CA SER A 44 -5.04 -8.11 1.69
C SER A 44 -5.96 -7.70 0.53
N VAL A 45 -5.80 -6.47 0.01
CA VAL A 45 -6.56 -6.01 -1.16
C VAL A 45 -6.32 -6.93 -2.35
N ARG A 46 -5.06 -7.24 -2.67
CA ARG A 46 -4.73 -8.13 -3.79
C ARG A 46 -5.37 -9.50 -3.63
N GLU A 47 -5.20 -10.13 -2.46
CA GLU A 47 -5.60 -11.52 -2.24
C GLU A 47 -7.11 -11.68 -2.13
N GLU A 48 -7.78 -10.80 -1.39
CA GLU A 48 -9.24 -10.86 -1.26
C GLU A 48 -9.93 -10.47 -2.57
N THR A 49 -9.42 -9.49 -3.31
CA THR A 49 -9.99 -9.16 -4.63
C THR A 49 -9.80 -10.32 -5.61
N ALA A 50 -8.63 -10.96 -5.62
CA ALA A 50 -8.38 -12.13 -6.48
C ALA A 50 -9.27 -13.34 -6.16
N LYS A 51 -9.70 -13.49 -4.90
CA LYS A 51 -10.62 -14.56 -4.48
C LYS A 51 -12.07 -14.27 -4.86
N ASN A 52 -12.49 -13.00 -4.79
CA ASN A 52 -13.90 -12.61 -4.93
C ASN A 52 -14.29 -12.21 -6.36
N PHE A 53 -13.33 -11.92 -7.24
CA PHE A 53 -13.61 -11.46 -8.61
C PHE A 53 -12.80 -12.24 -9.64
N GLU A 54 -13.49 -13.01 -10.50
CA GLU A 54 -12.86 -13.79 -11.58
C GLU A 54 -12.19 -12.90 -12.64
N GLU A 55 -12.67 -11.67 -12.77
CA GLU A 55 -12.13 -10.67 -13.69
C GLU A 55 -10.78 -10.13 -13.26
N PHE A 56 -10.38 -10.33 -12.00
CA PHE A 56 -9.11 -9.83 -11.47
C PHE A 56 -7.92 -10.41 -12.25
N LYS A 57 -7.03 -9.54 -12.71
CA LYS A 57 -5.79 -9.89 -13.42
C LYS A 57 -4.53 -9.37 -12.74
N GLY A 58 -4.65 -8.43 -11.82
CA GLY A 58 -3.49 -7.93 -11.12
C GLY A 58 -3.77 -6.73 -10.24
N PHE A 59 -2.73 -6.37 -9.50
CA PHE A 59 -2.75 -5.30 -8.52
C PHE A 59 -1.49 -4.45 -8.72
N ALA A 60 -1.64 -3.14 -8.61
CA ALA A 60 -0.54 -2.19 -8.55
C ALA A 60 -0.92 -1.05 -7.61
N TYR A 61 0.08 -0.32 -7.14
CA TYR A 61 -0.14 0.88 -6.36
C TYR A 61 0.96 1.90 -6.65
N SER A 62 0.69 3.16 -6.34
CA SER A 62 1.69 4.22 -6.40
C SER A 62 1.42 5.29 -5.36
N PHE A 63 2.45 5.69 -4.61
CA PHE A 63 2.40 6.90 -3.78
C PHE A 63 2.69 8.18 -4.58
N HIS A 64 2.97 8.08 -5.88
CA HIS A 64 3.24 9.22 -6.74
C HIS A 64 2.54 9.10 -8.12
N PRO A 65 1.73 10.09 -8.54
CA PRO A 65 1.38 11.31 -7.81
C PRO A 65 0.59 11.02 -6.51
N GLU A 66 0.52 11.99 -5.59
CA GLU A 66 -0.43 11.93 -4.48
C GLU A 66 -1.83 12.32 -4.99
N PRO A 67 -2.93 11.74 -4.45
CA PRO A 67 -3.01 10.79 -3.33
C PRO A 67 -2.54 9.36 -3.70
N LEU A 68 -2.44 8.45 -2.72
CA LEU A 68 -2.08 7.05 -2.98
C LEU A 68 -3.03 6.43 -4.01
N GLN A 69 -2.49 5.94 -5.12
CA GLN A 69 -3.26 5.24 -6.15
C GLN A 69 -3.24 3.74 -5.89
N ILE A 70 -4.41 3.12 -5.80
CA ILE A 70 -4.60 1.67 -5.66
C ILE A 70 -5.27 1.19 -6.94
N ILE A 71 -4.54 0.41 -7.74
CA ILE A 71 -4.95 0.05 -9.10
C ILE A 71 -5.30 -1.43 -9.14
N ILE A 72 -6.57 -1.72 -9.39
CA ILE A 72 -7.06 -3.08 -9.64
C ILE A 72 -7.15 -3.29 -11.15
N LYS A 73 -6.38 -4.25 -11.67
CA LYS A 73 -6.40 -4.62 -13.08
C LYS A 73 -7.39 -5.75 -13.30
N THR A 74 -8.28 -5.59 -14.26
CA THR A 74 -9.34 -6.54 -14.60
C THR A 74 -9.35 -6.81 -16.11
N ASP A 75 -10.01 -7.88 -16.53
CA ASP A 75 -10.36 -8.12 -17.93
C ASP A 75 -11.74 -7.56 -18.32
N LEU A 76 -12.32 -6.69 -17.48
CA LEU A 76 -13.55 -6.00 -17.80
C LEU A 76 -13.35 -5.11 -19.04
N GLU A 77 -14.36 -5.07 -19.90
CA GLU A 77 -14.42 -4.18 -21.03
C GLU A 77 -15.29 -2.97 -20.72
N LYS A 78 -14.87 -1.81 -21.23
CA LYS A 78 -15.70 -0.61 -21.23
C LYS A 78 -16.82 -0.81 -22.26
N SER A 79 -17.94 -1.38 -21.83
CA SER A 79 -19.11 -1.57 -22.67
C SER A 79 -19.69 -0.22 -23.11
N LYS A 80 -20.09 -0.09 -24.37
CA LYS A 80 -20.89 1.05 -24.84
C LYS A 80 -22.30 1.05 -24.26
N TRP A 81 -22.75 -0.08 -23.71
CA TRP A 81 -24.02 -0.26 -23.03
C TRP A 81 -23.75 -0.49 -21.53
N TRP A 82 -23.82 0.64 -20.84
CA TRP A 82 -23.25 1.10 -19.57
C TRP A 82 -23.72 0.39 -18.28
N TRP A 83 -24.65 -0.55 -18.34
CA TRP A 83 -25.40 -0.92 -17.13
C TRP A 83 -24.70 -2.01 -16.29
N ASN A 84 -24.18 -3.08 -16.90
CA ASN A 84 -23.59 -4.19 -16.14
C ASN A 84 -22.11 -4.00 -15.78
N SER A 85 -21.32 -3.30 -16.62
CA SER A 85 -19.90 -3.06 -16.30
C SER A 85 -19.75 -2.08 -15.14
N ASP A 86 -20.63 -1.07 -15.06
CA ASP A 86 -20.59 -0.06 -14.01
C ASP A 86 -20.95 -0.65 -12.64
N GLU A 87 -21.85 -1.63 -12.59
CA GLU A 87 -22.22 -2.31 -11.35
C GLU A 87 -21.05 -3.12 -10.80
N LYS A 88 -20.40 -3.94 -11.64
CA LYS A 88 -19.20 -4.71 -11.23
C LYS A 88 -18.03 -3.81 -10.83
N VAL A 89 -17.80 -2.72 -11.57
CA VAL A 89 -16.74 -1.75 -11.22
C VAL A 89 -17.00 -1.16 -9.84
N LYS A 90 -18.24 -0.77 -9.53
CA LYS A 90 -18.63 -0.26 -8.21
C LYS A 90 -18.53 -1.31 -7.12
N GLU A 91 -18.87 -2.55 -7.41
CA GLU A 91 -18.76 -3.67 -6.46
C GLU A 91 -17.30 -3.91 -6.07
N ILE A 92 -16.39 -3.96 -7.05
CA ILE A 92 -14.95 -4.10 -6.81
C ILE A 92 -14.44 -2.90 -6.00
N GLU A 93 -14.78 -1.67 -6.40
CA GLU A 93 -14.35 -0.46 -5.70
C GLU A 93 -14.81 -0.45 -4.23
N LYS A 94 -16.08 -0.79 -3.98
CA LYS A 94 -16.63 -0.90 -2.63
C LYS A 94 -15.93 -1.98 -1.82
N HIS A 95 -15.70 -3.15 -2.40
CA HIS A 95 -15.00 -4.26 -1.73
C HIS A 95 -13.58 -3.88 -1.33
N VAL A 96 -12.83 -3.24 -2.24
CA VAL A 96 -11.47 -2.76 -1.97
C VAL A 96 -11.48 -1.73 -0.83
N LEU A 97 -12.42 -0.78 -0.85
CA LEU A 97 -12.57 0.22 0.19
C LEU A 97 -12.86 -0.41 1.56
N GLU A 98 -13.73 -1.43 1.61
CA GLU A 98 -14.03 -2.17 2.84
C GLU A 98 -12.79 -2.89 3.40
N ILE A 99 -11.98 -3.51 2.55
CA ILE A 99 -10.73 -4.15 2.97
C ILE A 99 -9.75 -3.12 3.53
N ILE A 100 -9.57 -1.99 2.86
CA ILE A 100 -8.67 -0.92 3.31
C ILE A 100 -9.09 -0.45 4.69
N LYS A 101 -10.39 -0.18 4.88
CA LYS A 101 -10.93 0.25 6.17
C LYS A 101 -10.67 -0.78 7.27
N LEU A 102 -11.07 -2.03 7.04
CA LEU A 102 -10.92 -3.11 8.02
C LEU A 102 -9.45 -3.35 8.40
N LYS A 103 -8.55 -3.39 7.41
CA LYS A 103 -7.14 -3.66 7.65
C LYS A 103 -6.42 -2.47 8.27
N SER A 104 -6.82 -1.24 7.95
CA SER A 104 -6.27 -0.05 8.60
C SER A 104 -6.67 0.00 10.07
N GLU A 105 -7.93 -0.31 10.40
CA GLU A 105 -8.43 -0.42 11.78
C GLU A 105 -7.73 -1.56 12.55
N GLU A 106 -7.61 -2.75 11.96
CA GLU A 106 -6.98 -3.93 12.58
C GLU A 106 -5.50 -3.71 12.91
N LEU A 107 -4.77 -3.04 12.02
CA LEU A 107 -3.32 -2.84 12.13
C LEU A 107 -2.94 -1.49 12.73
N LEU A 108 -3.93 -0.68 13.14
CA LEU A 108 -3.74 0.69 13.64
C LEU A 108 -2.91 1.55 12.67
N ILE A 109 -3.13 1.36 11.37
CA ILE A 109 -2.51 2.16 10.31
C ILE A 109 -3.35 3.40 10.10
N GLU A 110 -2.70 4.57 10.08
CA GLU A 110 -3.34 5.82 9.73
C GLU A 110 -3.85 5.76 8.29
N GLU A 111 -5.16 5.96 8.12
CA GLU A 111 -5.78 6.05 6.80
C GLU A 111 -5.34 7.33 6.11
N ILE A 112 -4.78 7.20 4.91
CA ILE A 112 -4.33 8.33 4.09
C ILE A 112 -5.26 8.52 2.90
N PRO A 113 -5.32 9.73 2.31
CA PRO A 113 -6.04 9.94 1.06
C PRO A 113 -5.57 8.96 -0.01
N HIS A 114 -6.52 8.28 -0.64
CA HIS A 114 -6.27 7.31 -1.69
C HIS A 114 -7.34 7.36 -2.79
N GLU A 115 -6.94 6.98 -4.01
CA GLU A 115 -7.81 6.82 -5.17
C GLU A 115 -7.79 5.34 -5.57
N ILE A 116 -8.97 4.72 -5.67
CA ILE A 116 -9.13 3.36 -6.20
C ILE A 116 -9.39 3.46 -7.69
N ILE A 117 -8.51 2.86 -8.50
CA ILE A 117 -8.59 2.88 -9.97
C ILE A 117 -8.89 1.47 -10.43
N ILE A 118 -10.07 1.27 -11.04
CA ILE A 118 -10.40 0.01 -11.69
C ILE A 118 -10.01 0.11 -13.16
N SER A 119 -9.03 -0.70 -13.56
CA SER A 119 -8.46 -0.71 -14.90
C SER A 119 -8.90 -1.94 -15.65
N GLY A 120 -9.62 -1.78 -16.76
CA GLY A 120 -10.04 -2.86 -17.63
C GLY A 120 -8.97 -3.31 -18.63
N LYS A 121 -9.42 -4.01 -19.68
CA LYS A 121 -8.54 -4.39 -20.81
C LYS A 121 -7.80 -3.17 -21.38
N GLU A 122 -6.57 -3.41 -21.84
CA GLU A 122 -5.65 -2.38 -22.36
C GLU A 122 -5.26 -1.29 -21.35
N ASN A 123 -5.40 -1.56 -20.04
CA ASN A 123 -5.13 -0.62 -18.95
C ASN A 123 -6.01 0.65 -18.97
N LYS A 124 -7.22 0.57 -19.56
CA LYS A 124 -8.16 1.70 -19.58
C LYS A 124 -8.87 1.82 -18.24
N LYS A 125 -8.81 3.01 -17.62
CA LYS A 125 -9.60 3.33 -16.43
C LYS A 125 -11.10 3.21 -16.73
N LEU A 126 -11.81 2.49 -15.87
CA LEU A 126 -13.25 2.21 -16.00
C LEU A 126 -14.11 3.12 -15.11
N ASN A 127 -13.60 3.53 -13.94
CA ASN A 127 -14.26 4.49 -13.05
C ASN A 127 -13.78 5.94 -13.22
#